data_AF-D3E7Z7-F1
#
_entry.id   AF-D3E7Z7-F1
#
_cell.length_a   1.000
_cell.length_b   1.000
_cell.length_c   1.000
_cell.angle_alpha   90.00
_cell.angle_beta   90.00
_cell.angle_gamma   90.00
#
_symmetry.space_group_name_H-M   'P 1'
#
loop_
_entity.id
_entity.type
_entity.pdbx_description
1 polymer ?
#
loop_
_entity_poly.entity_id
_entity_poly.type
_entity_poly.pdbx_seq_one_letter_code
_entity_poly.pdbx_strand_id
1 'polypeptide(L)'
;MNRSIIFKAPEQAMPSGMLSYDEAMDKLNRVRETTKQIITKLAERNTNDLHDPHPYGFELNAAQWAHFIAIHETLHIRKLGRIREANQ
;
A
#
# COMPACT_ATOMS: atom_id res chain seq x y z
N MET A 1 -19.47 -0.89 -0.42
CA MET A 1 -18.80 -2.01 -1.13
C MET A 1 -19.46 -3.32 -0.72
N ASN A 2 -19.89 -4.11 -1.70
CA ASN A 2 -20.42 -5.45 -1.49
C ASN A 2 -19.27 -6.37 -1.01
N ARG A 3 -19.47 -7.10 0.10
CA ARG A 3 -18.41 -7.84 0.82
C ARG A 3 -18.13 -9.24 0.26
N SER A 4 -18.81 -9.62 -0.82
CA SER A 4 -18.71 -10.94 -1.46
C SER A 4 -17.56 -11.06 -2.49
N ILE A 5 -16.89 -9.97 -2.84
CA ILE A 5 -15.79 -10.00 -3.83
C ILE A 5 -14.44 -10.03 -3.10
N ILE A 6 -13.74 -11.17 -3.21
CA ILE A 6 -12.36 -11.33 -2.76
C ILE A 6 -11.44 -10.97 -3.92
N PHE A 7 -10.76 -9.83 -3.82
CA PHE A 7 -9.69 -9.47 -4.74
C PHE A 7 -8.40 -10.18 -4.32
N LYS A 8 -7.87 -11.05 -5.19
CA LYS A 8 -6.54 -11.64 -5.00
C LYS A 8 -5.49 -10.59 -5.37
N ALA A 9 -4.52 -10.38 -4.49
CA ALA A 9 -3.37 -9.56 -4.83
C ALA A 9 -2.59 -10.23 -5.98
N PRO A 10 -1.96 -9.45 -6.87
CA PRO A 10 -1.10 -10.00 -7.91
C PRO A 10 0.10 -10.71 -7.27
N GLU A 11 0.65 -11.71 -7.95
CA GLU A 11 1.68 -12.61 -7.41
C GLU A 11 2.89 -11.85 -6.84
N GLN A 12 3.34 -10.81 -7.54
CA GLN A 12 4.46 -9.97 -7.10
C GLN A 12 4.18 -9.15 -5.83
N ALA A 13 2.91 -8.95 -5.46
CA ALA A 13 2.50 -8.23 -4.26
C ALA A 13 2.06 -9.16 -3.13
N MET A 14 2.13 -10.48 -3.35
CA MET A 14 1.85 -11.46 -2.30
C MET A 14 2.98 -11.44 -1.26
N PRO A 15 2.67 -11.41 0.05
CA PRO A 15 3.67 -11.57 1.09
C PRO A 15 4.41 -12.91 0.89
N SER A 16 5.73 -12.87 0.98
CA SER A 16 6.59 -14.05 0.92
C SER A 16 7.55 -14.07 2.12
N GLY A 17 7.89 -15.28 2.56
CA GLY A 17 8.76 -15.49 3.73
C GLY A 17 8.10 -15.23 5.08
N MET A 18 8.90 -15.29 6.13
CA MET A 18 8.52 -14.96 7.51
C MET A 18 9.44 -13.86 8.01
N LEU A 19 8.89 -12.93 8.81
CA LEU A 19 9.63 -11.88 9.50
C LEU A 19 9.35 -11.99 10.99
N SER A 20 10.36 -11.75 11.81
CA SER A 20 10.13 -11.41 13.21
C SER A 20 9.40 -10.08 13.31
N TYR A 21 8.83 -9.81 14.48
CA TYR A 21 8.14 -8.55 14.75
C TYR A 21 9.07 -7.35 14.52
N ASP A 22 10.29 -7.39 15.07
CA ASP A 22 11.25 -6.29 14.95
C ASP A 22 11.67 -6.06 13.50
N GLU A 23 11.95 -7.12 12.74
CA GLU A 23 12.26 -7.00 11.30
C GLU A 23 11.10 -6.41 10.50
N ALA A 24 9.87 -6.79 10.82
CA ALA A 24 8.68 -6.26 10.17
C ALA A 24 8.50 -4.76 10.48
N MET A 25 8.73 -4.36 11.73
CA MET A 25 8.64 -2.96 12.16
C MET A 25 9.73 -2.09 11.52
N ASP A 26 10.97 -2.57 11.48
CA ASP A 26 12.08 -1.87 10.84
C ASP A 26 11.84 -1.68 9.33
N LYS A 27 11.40 -2.73 8.64
CA LYS A 27 11.04 -2.65 7.22
C LYS A 27 9.89 -1.69 6.98
N LEU A 28 8.83 -1.74 7.80
CA LEU A 28 7.69 -0.84 7.69
C LEU A 28 8.12 0.62 7.86
N ASN A 29 8.94 0.92 8.88
CA ASN A 29 9.46 2.25 9.13
C ASN A 29 10.28 2.75 7.94
N ARG A 30 11.18 1.91 7.40
CA ARG A 30 11.98 2.27 6.22
C ARG A 30 11.12 2.58 4.99
N VAL A 31 10.08 1.79 4.71
CA VAL A 31 9.17 2.04 3.58
C VAL A 31 8.38 3.33 3.79
N ARG A 32 7.91 3.60 5.02
CA ARG A 32 7.19 4.83 5.35
C ARG A 32 8.06 6.07 5.16
N GLU A 33 9.29 6.05 5.66
CA GLU A 33 10.23 7.17 5.47
C GLU A 33 10.58 7.38 4.00
N THR A 34 10.84 6.29 3.26
CA THR A 34 11.08 6.37 1.82
C THR A 34 9.90 6.99 1.07
N THR A 35 8.68 6.56 1.40
CA THR A 35 7.44 7.08 0.80
C THR A 35 7.28 8.57 1.08
N LYS A 36 7.51 9.03 2.31
CA LYS A 36 7.44 10.45 2.68
C LYS A 36 8.43 11.29 1.85
N GLN A 37 9.66 10.82 1.70
CA GLN A 37 10.68 11.51 0.90
C GLN A 37 10.27 11.60 -0.58
N ILE A 38 9.66 10.55 -1.12
CA ILE A 38 9.16 10.54 -2.50
C ILE A 38 8.01 11.55 -2.65
N ILE A 39 7.06 11.59 -1.72
CA ILE A 39 5.92 12.52 -1.77
C ILE A 39 6.41 13.97 -1.83
N THR A 40 7.40 14.34 -1.02
CA THR A 40 7.99 15.69 -1.06
C THR A 40 8.57 16.00 -2.45
N LYS A 41 9.30 15.07 -3.06
CA LYS A 41 9.86 15.25 -4.41
C LYS A 41 8.79 15.30 -5.51
N LEU A 42 7.67 14.60 -5.34
CA LEU A 42 6.56 14.63 -6.29
C LEU A 42 5.83 15.97 -6.26
N ALA A 43 5.75 16.63 -5.10
CA ALA A 43 5.14 17.95 -4.98
C ALA A 43 5.83 19.03 -5.81
N GLU A 44 7.09 18.83 -6.16
CA GLU A 44 7.91 19.73 -6.99
C GLU A 44 7.77 19.45 -8.50
N ARG A 45 6.97 18.46 -8.91
CA ARG A 45 6.85 17.99 -10.31
C ARG A 45 5.43 18.12 -10.83
N ASN A 46 5.28 18.18 -12.16
CA ASN A 46 3.99 17.91 -12.79
C ASN A 46 3.67 16.42 -12.66
N THR A 47 2.86 16.06 -11.67
CA THR A 47 2.49 14.67 -11.38
C THR A 47 1.48 14.10 -12.36
N ASN A 48 0.83 14.94 -13.17
CA ASN A 48 -0.17 14.48 -14.14
C ASN A 48 0.44 13.69 -15.29
N ASP A 49 1.69 13.95 -15.65
CA ASP A 49 2.35 13.32 -16.81
C ASP A 49 3.16 12.06 -16.41
N LEU A 50 3.25 11.77 -15.10
CA LEU A 50 3.99 10.65 -14.57
C LEU A 50 3.04 9.48 -14.33
N HIS A 51 2.96 8.56 -15.29
CA HIS A 51 2.06 7.41 -15.26
C HIS A 51 2.81 6.10 -15.02
N ASP A 52 2.18 5.20 -14.26
CA ASP A 52 2.68 3.84 -14.03
C ASP A 52 1.47 2.87 -13.99
N PRO A 53 1.52 1.72 -14.67
CA PRO A 53 0.41 0.75 -14.72
C PRO A 53 0.06 0.15 -13.36
N HIS A 54 -1.24 0.15 -13.04
CA HIS A 54 -1.78 -0.65 -11.96
C HIS A 54 -1.89 -2.12 -12.38
N PRO A 55 -1.63 -3.10 -11.49
CA PRO A 55 -1.77 -4.53 -11.76
C PRO A 55 -3.15 -5.03 -12.26
N TYR A 56 -4.17 -4.17 -12.29
CA TYR A 56 -5.51 -4.49 -12.81
C TYR A 56 -5.77 -3.87 -14.20
N GLY A 57 -4.74 -3.36 -14.88
CA GLY A 57 -4.80 -2.95 -16.28
C GLY A 57 -5.24 -1.49 -16.51
N PHE A 58 -5.36 -0.68 -15.47
CA PHE A 58 -5.55 0.78 -15.59
C PHE A 58 -4.27 1.51 -15.18
N GLU A 59 -4.05 2.71 -15.70
CA GLU A 59 -2.93 3.56 -15.30
C GLU A 59 -3.32 4.52 -14.20
N LEU A 60 -2.37 4.81 -13.31
CA LEU A 60 -2.49 5.87 -12.33
C LEU A 60 -1.35 6.85 -12.52
N ASN A 61 -1.65 8.14 -12.40
CA ASN A 61 -0.61 9.14 -12.30
C ASN A 61 0.05 9.13 -10.91
N ALA A 62 1.18 9.82 -10.75
CA ALA A 62 1.95 9.78 -9.52
C ALA A 62 1.16 10.24 -8.28
N ALA A 63 0.26 11.23 -8.42
CA ALA A 63 -0.58 11.69 -7.31
C ALA A 63 -1.65 10.64 -6.92
N GLN A 64 -2.22 9.97 -7.91
CA GLN A 64 -3.17 8.87 -7.68
C GLN A 64 -2.49 7.67 -7.02
N TRP A 65 -1.26 7.32 -7.43
CA TRP A 65 -0.46 6.29 -6.76
C TRP A 65 -0.15 6.64 -5.30
N ALA A 66 0.24 7.89 -5.02
CA ALA A 66 0.46 8.35 -3.65
C ALA A 66 -0.81 8.23 -2.80
N HIS A 67 -1.98 8.59 -3.35
CA HIS A 67 -3.26 8.44 -2.68
C HIS A 67 -3.64 6.96 -2.46
N PHE A 68 -3.35 6.10 -3.45
CA PHE A 68 -3.61 4.66 -3.37
C PHE A 68 -2.84 4.02 -2.21
N ILE A 69 -1.57 4.40 -1.97
CA ILE A 69 -0.78 3.90 -0.83
C ILE A 69 -1.49 4.16 0.49
N ALA A 70 -2.00 5.38 0.72
CA ALA A 70 -2.67 5.76 1.95
C ALA A 70 -3.99 4.98 2.18
N ILE A 71 -4.79 4.82 1.12
CA ILE A 71 -6.02 4.00 1.17
C ILE A 71 -5.66 2.54 1.48
N HIS A 72 -4.66 2.00 0.77
CA HIS A 72 -4.26 0.59 0.89
C HIS A 72 -3.76 0.26 2.31
N GLU A 73 -2.90 1.10 2.88
CA GLU A 73 -2.43 0.96 4.25
C GLU A 73 -3.59 1.01 5.27
N THR A 74 -4.51 1.96 5.11
CA THR A 74 -5.70 2.08 5.97
C THR A 74 -6.57 0.82 5.94
N LEU A 75 -6.74 0.21 4.76
CA LEU A 75 -7.48 -1.03 4.62
C LEU A 75 -6.79 -2.21 5.34
N HIS A 76 -5.47 -2.27 5.33
CA HIS A 76 -4.71 -3.26 6.09
C HIS A 76 -4.85 -3.08 7.61
N ILE A 77 -4.77 -1.85 8.12
CA ILE A 77 -4.97 -1.57 9.55
C ILE A 77 -6.37 -2.01 9.99
N ARG A 78 -7.41 -1.71 9.19
CA ARG A 78 -8.78 -2.18 9.48
C ARG A 78 -8.90 -3.70 9.47
N LYS A 79 -8.20 -4.40 8.56
CA LYS A 79 -8.15 -5.87 8.55
C LYS A 79 -7.50 -6.42 9.83
N LEU A 80 -6.38 -5.84 10.27
CA LEU A 80 -5.71 -6.22 11.52
C LEU A 80 -6.61 -6.00 12.74
N GLY A 81 -7.34 -4.87 12.79
CA GLY A 81 -8.32 -4.61 13.85
C GLY A 81 -9.38 -5.71 13.96
N ARG A 82 -9.94 -6.15 12.82
CA ARG A 82 -10.92 -7.24 12.79
C ARG A 82 -10.33 -8.60 13.18
N ILE A 83 -9.09 -8.89 12.77
CA ILE A 83 -8.40 -10.11 13.19
C ILE A 83 -8.23 -10.10 14.70
N ARG A 84 -7.79 -8.98 15.28
CA ARG A 84 -7.69 -8.83 16.73
C ARG A 84 -9.02 -9.06 17.43
N GLU A 85 -10.09 -8.41 16.98
CA GLU A 85 -11.44 -8.56 17.53
C GLU A 85 -11.96 -10.00 17.48
N ALA A 86 -11.64 -10.74 16.41
CA ALA A 86 -12.06 -12.14 16.25
C ALA A 86 -11.23 -13.15 17.06
N ASN A 87 -10.10 -12.73 17.64
CA ASN A 87 -9.21 -13.56 18.46
C ASN A 87 -9.18 -13.11 19.94
N GLN A 88 -10.12 -12.24 20.33
CA GLN A 88 -10.42 -11.92 21.74
C GLN A 88 -11.51 -12.86 22.25
#